data_AF-Q2NT94-F1
#
_entry.id   AF-Q2NT94-F1
#
_cell.length_a   1.000
_cell.length_b   1.000
_cell.length_c   1.000
_cell.angle_alpha   90.00
_cell.angle_beta   90.00
_cell.angle_gamma   90.00
#
_symmetry.space_group_name_H-M   'P 1'
#
loop_
_entity.id
_entity.type
_entity.pdbx_description
1 polymer ?
#
loop_
_entity_poly.entity_id
_entity_poly.type
_entity_poly.pdbx_seq_one_letter_code
_entity_poly.pdbx_strand_id
1 'polypeptide(L)'
;MSVSCAGNVAGVPSSMNPEPGDIGLFAACNRDISLVVANHRGALAGSQRRHSRTDGVYLGGLLNAFPTQYLELAKNAINIVTPIRSMSRCRHATLKAPPEGVTIDTRLAAFTGDIVDHSGSNSVSLKDLRDHFNRHRHDVQGVESGGSRVTSAPPDNPTE
;
A
#
# COMPACT_ATOMS: atom_id res chain seq x y z
N MET A 1 -34.51 -22.16 -6.18
CA MET A 1 -33.83 -21.00 -5.56
C MET A 1 -33.27 -20.14 -6.67
N SER A 2 -33.91 -19.00 -6.90
CA SER A 2 -33.52 -18.01 -7.91
C SER A 2 -32.32 -17.23 -7.37
N VAL A 3 -31.16 -17.33 -8.03
CA VAL A 3 -30.06 -16.40 -7.78
C VAL A 3 -30.35 -15.18 -8.63
N SER A 4 -30.87 -14.15 -7.98
CA SER A 4 -31.03 -12.81 -8.52
C SER A 4 -29.65 -12.23 -8.84
N CYS A 5 -29.37 -11.99 -10.12
CA CYS A 5 -28.22 -11.22 -10.56
C CYS A 5 -28.46 -9.74 -10.25
N ALA A 6 -28.09 -9.32 -9.03
CA ALA A 6 -28.05 -7.92 -8.65
C ALA A 6 -26.59 -7.45 -8.60
N GLY A 7 -26.33 -6.32 -9.26
CA GLY A 7 -25.11 -5.53 -9.08
C GLY A 7 -24.06 -5.76 -10.17
N ASN A 8 -23.96 -4.78 -11.06
CA ASN A 8 -22.79 -4.58 -11.91
C ASN A 8 -21.62 -4.16 -11.01
N VAL A 9 -21.01 -5.13 -10.32
CA VAL A 9 -19.73 -4.92 -9.63
C VAL A 9 -18.68 -5.20 -10.68
N ALA A 10 -18.05 -4.16 -11.21
CA ALA A 10 -16.80 -4.32 -11.95
C ALA A 10 -15.79 -4.95 -10.98
N GLY A 11 -15.75 -6.29 -10.96
CA GLY A 11 -14.82 -7.03 -10.13
C GLY A 11 -13.41 -6.67 -10.59
N VAL A 12 -12.61 -6.12 -9.69
CA VAL A 12 -11.17 -5.95 -9.94
C VAL A 12 -10.60 -7.37 -9.94
N PRO A 13 -10.13 -7.89 -11.10
CA PRO A 13 -9.55 -9.23 -11.11
C PRO A 13 -8.27 -9.19 -10.29
N SER A 14 -8.16 -10.09 -9.31
CA SER A 14 -6.86 -10.39 -8.71
C SER A 14 -6.04 -11.12 -9.78
N SER A 15 -5.20 -10.38 -10.50
CA SER A 15 -4.28 -10.95 -11.48
C SER A 15 -3.19 -11.70 -10.74
N MET A 16 -3.39 -13.00 -10.53
CA MET A 16 -2.37 -13.94 -10.10
C MET A 16 -2.02 -14.76 -11.33
N ASN A 17 -0.89 -14.44 -11.96
CA ASN A 17 -0.48 -15.10 -13.20
C ASN A 17 0.27 -16.38 -12.83
N PRO A 18 -0.22 -17.58 -13.18
CA PRO A 18 0.53 -18.81 -12.97
C PRO A 18 1.72 -18.87 -13.94
N GLU A 19 2.86 -19.36 -13.47
CA GLU A 19 4.04 -19.63 -14.29
C GLU A 19 4.06 -21.10 -14.74
N PRO A 20 4.73 -21.43 -15.86
CA PRO A 20 4.89 -22.82 -16.28
C PRO A 20 5.54 -23.67 -15.18
N GLY A 21 4.82 -24.69 -14.72
CA GLY A 21 5.25 -25.56 -13.61
C GLY A 21 4.44 -25.40 -12.33
N ASP A 22 3.57 -24.39 -12.25
CA ASP A 22 2.65 -24.24 -11.12
C ASP A 22 1.61 -25.36 -11.09
N ILE A 23 1.53 -26.03 -9.95
CA ILE A 23 0.49 -27.02 -9.64
C ILE A 23 -0.69 -26.27 -8.99
N GLY A 24 -1.91 -26.63 -9.35
CA GLY A 24 -3.11 -25.99 -8.83
C GLY A 24 -4.34 -26.87 -8.92
N LEU A 25 -5.46 -26.32 -8.46
CA LEU A 25 -6.74 -27.00 -8.48
C LEU A 25 -7.46 -26.70 -9.80
N PHE A 26 -7.79 -27.76 -10.52
CA PHE A 26 -8.61 -27.68 -11.72
C PHE A 26 -10.06 -28.12 -11.41
N ALA A 27 -11.02 -27.21 -11.55
CA ALA A 27 -12.44 -27.49 -11.36
C ALA A 27 -13.16 -27.60 -12.71
N ALA A 28 -13.67 -28.79 -13.04
CA ALA A 28 -14.45 -29.00 -14.26
C ALA A 28 -15.92 -28.58 -14.06
N CYS A 29 -16.43 -27.72 -14.93
CA CYS A 29 -17.84 -27.31 -14.88
C CYS A 29 -18.78 -28.44 -15.35
N ASN A 30 -20.01 -28.44 -14.84
CA ASN A 30 -21.06 -29.39 -15.23
C ASN A 30 -21.54 -29.18 -16.69
N ARG A 31 -21.44 -27.95 -17.21
CA ARG A 31 -21.91 -27.57 -18.56
C ARG A 31 -20.88 -26.69 -19.26
N ASP A 32 -21.03 -26.61 -20.58
CA ASP A 32 -20.27 -25.72 -21.45
C ASP A 32 -20.37 -24.25 -20.98
N ILE A 33 -19.22 -23.66 -20.66
CA ILE A 33 -19.10 -22.28 -20.18
C ILE A 33 -18.64 -21.32 -21.28
N SER A 34 -18.41 -21.77 -22.50
CA SER A 34 -17.90 -20.94 -23.61
C SER A 34 -18.72 -19.66 -23.82
N LEU A 35 -20.06 -19.77 -23.81
CA LEU A 35 -20.95 -18.62 -23.94
C LEU A 35 -21.00 -17.74 -22.69
N VAL A 36 -20.76 -18.29 -21.50
CA VAL A 36 -20.69 -17.51 -20.25
C VAL A 36 -19.37 -16.72 -20.21
N VAL A 37 -18.27 -17.35 -20.60
CA VAL A 37 -16.95 -16.70 -20.73
C VAL A 37 -16.96 -15.65 -21.84
N ALA A 38 -17.56 -15.93 -23.00
CA ALA A 38 -17.60 -14.97 -24.10
C ALA A 38 -18.49 -13.75 -23.84
N ASN A 39 -19.62 -13.94 -23.14
CA ASN A 39 -20.60 -12.88 -22.94
C ASN A 39 -20.53 -12.22 -21.55
N HIS A 40 -19.71 -12.75 -20.63
CA HIS A 40 -19.62 -12.32 -19.22
C HIS A 40 -20.99 -12.23 -18.51
N ARG A 41 -21.95 -13.07 -18.90
CA ARG A 41 -23.32 -13.10 -18.37
C ARG A 41 -23.89 -14.50 -18.44
N GLY A 42 -24.99 -14.73 -17.72
CA GLY A 42 -25.71 -16.00 -17.78
C GLY A 42 -26.09 -16.34 -19.21
N ALA A 43 -25.72 -17.54 -19.67
CA ALA A 43 -25.97 -18.02 -21.01
C ALA A 43 -26.43 -19.48 -20.97
N LEU A 44 -27.19 -19.88 -21.98
CA LEU A 44 -27.46 -21.29 -22.23
C LEU A 44 -26.15 -22.00 -22.61
N ALA A 45 -26.06 -23.30 -22.33
CA ALA A 45 -24.89 -24.08 -22.72
C ALA A 45 -24.79 -24.13 -24.25
N GLY A 46 -23.65 -23.70 -24.80
CA GLY A 46 -23.40 -23.70 -26.25
C GLY A 46 -23.26 -25.10 -26.85
N SER A 47 -23.02 -26.09 -26.00
CA SER A 47 -22.94 -27.50 -26.35
C SER A 47 -23.56 -28.37 -25.26
N GLN A 48 -23.83 -29.63 -25.59
CA GLN A 48 -24.23 -30.64 -24.61
C GLN A 48 -23.05 -31.24 -23.84
N ARG A 49 -21.82 -30.80 -24.09
CA ARG A 49 -20.62 -31.22 -23.38
C ARG A 49 -20.77 -31.00 -21.86
N ARG A 50 -20.38 -32.01 -21.08
CA ARG A 50 -20.41 -32.01 -19.60
C ARG A 50 -19.09 -32.54 -19.08
N HIS A 51 -18.61 -32.01 -17.95
CA HIS A 51 -17.42 -32.50 -17.24
C HIS A 51 -16.17 -32.64 -18.11
N SER A 52 -15.95 -31.71 -19.04
CA SER A 52 -14.82 -31.76 -19.95
C SER A 52 -13.74 -30.77 -19.53
N ARG A 53 -12.48 -31.13 -19.78
CA ARG A 53 -11.31 -30.29 -19.49
C ARG A 53 -11.36 -28.91 -20.16
N THR A 54 -12.05 -28.79 -21.30
CA THR A 54 -12.16 -27.49 -21.99
C THR A 54 -13.08 -26.49 -21.25
N ASP A 55 -13.94 -26.97 -20.33
CA ASP A 55 -14.80 -26.11 -19.46
C ASP A 55 -14.28 -26.08 -18.02
N GLY A 56 -12.96 -25.93 -17.88
CA GLY A 56 -12.31 -25.87 -16.59
C GLY A 56 -12.14 -24.46 -16.06
N VAL A 57 -12.27 -24.31 -14.75
CA VAL A 57 -11.76 -23.15 -14.02
C VAL A 57 -10.51 -23.57 -13.27
N TYR A 58 -9.41 -22.86 -13.52
CA TYR A 58 -8.18 -23.02 -12.75
C TYR A 58 -8.24 -22.14 -11.51
N LEU A 59 -8.12 -22.76 -10.35
CA LEU A 59 -7.94 -22.11 -9.07
C LEU A 59 -6.47 -22.35 -8.70
N GLY A 60 -5.71 -21.27 -8.48
CA GLY A 60 -4.26 -21.28 -8.37
C GLY A 60 -3.65 -22.14 -7.25
N GLY A 61 -2.37 -21.88 -6.98
CA GLY A 61 -1.39 -22.74 -6.31
C GLY A 61 -1.87 -23.72 -5.24
N LEU A 62 -1.67 -25.02 -5.50
CA LEU A 62 -1.83 -26.13 -4.56
C LEU A 62 -0.61 -27.07 -4.68
N LEU A 63 0.03 -27.42 -3.56
CA LEU A 63 1.24 -28.26 -3.50
C LEU A 63 2.50 -27.68 -4.18
N ASN A 64 2.59 -26.36 -4.35
CA ASN A 64 3.80 -25.70 -4.84
C ASN A 64 4.85 -25.55 -3.73
N ALA A 65 6.12 -25.35 -4.13
CA ALA A 65 7.17 -24.94 -3.21
C ALA A 65 6.82 -23.59 -2.55
N PHE A 66 7.40 -23.32 -1.38
CA PHE A 66 7.13 -22.08 -0.66
C PHE A 66 7.57 -20.87 -1.50
N PRO A 67 6.66 -19.93 -1.83
CA PRO A 67 6.99 -18.82 -2.72
C PRO A 67 7.87 -17.78 -2.02
N THR A 68 8.76 -17.14 -2.77
CA THR A 68 9.60 -16.02 -2.28
C THR A 68 8.88 -14.68 -2.25
N GLN A 69 7.68 -14.60 -2.85
CA GLN A 69 6.82 -13.43 -2.87
C GLN A 69 5.39 -13.86 -2.54
N TYR A 70 4.79 -13.27 -1.50
CA TYR A 70 3.45 -13.68 -1.06
C TYR A 70 2.75 -12.61 -0.21
N LEU A 71 1.43 -12.75 -0.14
CA LEU A 71 0.55 -12.12 0.85
C LEU A 71 0.04 -13.22 1.78
N GLU A 72 0.46 -13.21 3.04
CA GLU A 72 0.04 -14.18 4.04
C GLU A 72 -0.90 -13.53 5.05
N LEU A 73 -2.06 -14.16 5.27
CA LEU A 73 -3.00 -13.82 6.33
C LEU A 73 -2.74 -14.78 7.51
N ALA A 74 -1.90 -14.36 8.43
CA ALA A 74 -1.60 -15.10 9.65
C ALA A 74 -2.64 -14.77 10.75
N LYS A 75 -2.63 -15.56 11.84
CA LYS A 75 -3.61 -15.45 12.94
C LYS A 75 -3.79 -14.02 13.47
N ASN A 76 -2.71 -13.23 13.52
CA ASN A 76 -2.70 -11.85 14.04
C ASN A 76 -1.90 -10.88 13.15
N ALA A 77 -1.53 -11.26 11.93
CA ALA A 77 -0.66 -10.44 11.09
C ALA A 77 -1.02 -10.61 9.60
N ILE A 78 -0.74 -9.56 8.84
CA ILE A 78 -0.77 -9.61 7.38
C ILE A 78 0.66 -9.36 6.91
N ASN A 79 1.29 -10.39 6.35
CA ASN A 79 2.67 -10.28 5.84
C ASN A 79 2.63 -10.08 4.33
N ILE A 80 3.27 -9.00 3.87
CA ILE A 80 3.49 -8.72 2.45
C ILE A 80 4.98 -8.83 2.20
N VAL A 81 5.40 -9.93 1.57
CA VAL A 81 6.82 -10.17 1.28
C VAL A 81 7.05 -10.03 -0.21
N THR A 82 7.95 -9.12 -0.59
CA THR A 82 8.36 -8.90 -1.98
C THR A 82 9.88 -8.78 -2.04
N PRO A 83 10.59 -9.53 -2.90
CA PRO A 83 12.05 -9.55 -2.92
C PRO A 83 12.69 -8.25 -3.46
N ILE A 84 11.95 -7.47 -4.26
CA ILE A 84 12.50 -6.29 -4.95
C ILE A 84 11.77 -5.03 -4.53
N ARG A 85 10.45 -4.96 -4.77
CA ARG A 85 9.66 -3.75 -4.55
C ARG A 85 8.22 -4.09 -4.22
N SER A 86 7.71 -3.46 -3.16
CA SER A 86 6.28 -3.31 -2.91
C SER A 86 5.87 -1.86 -3.25
N MET A 87 4.71 -1.68 -3.87
CA MET A 87 4.18 -0.36 -4.24
C MET A 87 2.67 -0.32 -4.00
N SER A 88 2.22 0.64 -3.19
CA SER A 88 0.81 0.95 -2.99
C SER A 88 0.43 2.19 -3.79
N ARG A 89 -0.61 2.10 -4.63
CA ARG A 89 -1.15 3.23 -5.39
C ARG A 89 -2.61 3.43 -5.01
N CYS A 90 -2.87 4.56 -4.37
CA CYS A 90 -4.20 4.94 -3.91
C CYS A 90 -4.31 6.48 -3.92
N ARG A 91 -5.54 7.00 -3.92
CA ARG A 91 -5.78 8.45 -3.79
C ARG A 91 -5.54 8.96 -2.38
N HIS A 92 -5.75 8.11 -1.37
CA HIS A 92 -5.59 8.44 0.03
C HIS A 92 -5.29 7.16 0.82
N ALA A 93 -4.37 7.23 1.78
CA ALA A 93 -4.04 6.14 2.68
C ALA A 93 -4.04 6.64 4.13
N THR A 94 -4.58 5.86 5.05
CA THR A 94 -4.54 6.13 6.49
C THR A 94 -3.95 4.93 7.21
N LEU A 95 -2.94 5.18 8.06
CA LEU A 95 -2.35 4.17 8.93
C LEU A 95 -2.77 4.47 10.38
N LYS A 96 -3.47 3.53 11.01
CA LYS A 96 -3.84 3.61 12.43
C LYS A 96 -3.26 2.40 13.16
N ALA A 97 -2.38 2.65 14.12
CA ALA A 97 -1.71 1.59 14.87
C ALA A 97 -1.64 1.89 16.39
N PRO A 98 -2.77 2.16 17.08
CA PRO A 98 -2.76 2.27 18.53
C PRO A 98 -2.56 0.89 19.19
N PRO A 99 -1.82 0.77 20.30
CA PRO A 99 -1.12 1.83 21.04
C PRO A 99 0.36 2.05 20.61
N GLU A 100 0.93 1.20 19.76
CA GLU A 100 2.38 1.16 19.55
C GLU A 100 2.90 2.19 18.54
N GLY A 101 2.25 2.33 17.39
CA GLY A 101 2.63 3.28 16.33
C GLY A 101 3.08 2.63 15.03
N VAL A 102 3.74 3.43 14.17
CA VAL A 102 4.23 3.02 12.84
C VAL A 102 5.74 3.19 12.80
N THR A 103 6.46 2.10 12.50
CA THR A 103 7.92 2.10 12.35
C THR A 103 8.30 2.03 10.87
N ILE A 104 9.23 2.89 10.45
CA ILE A 104 9.81 2.89 9.10
C ILE A 104 11.30 2.59 9.26
N ASP A 105 11.67 1.31 9.16
CA ASP A 105 13.07 0.88 9.22
C ASP A 105 13.68 0.87 7.81
N THR A 106 14.38 1.94 7.47
CA THR A 106 15.01 2.14 6.16
C THR A 106 16.18 3.10 6.27
N ARG A 107 17.10 3.03 5.31
CA ARG A 107 18.19 4.00 5.17
C ARG A 107 17.71 5.39 4.74
N LEU A 108 16.61 5.48 3.98
CA LEU A 108 16.07 6.73 3.49
C LEU A 108 14.54 6.69 3.42
N ALA A 109 13.89 7.62 4.12
CA ALA A 109 12.48 7.95 3.96
C ALA A 109 12.38 9.33 3.31
N ALA A 110 11.92 9.37 2.06
CA ALA A 110 11.78 10.61 1.29
C ALA A 110 10.30 10.94 1.08
N PHE A 111 9.94 12.20 1.31
CA PHE A 111 8.60 12.72 1.11
C PHE A 111 8.68 13.82 0.06
N THR A 112 7.89 13.69 -1.00
CA THR A 112 7.86 14.66 -2.10
C THR A 112 6.99 15.87 -1.80
N GLY A 113 6.08 15.76 -0.82
CA GLY A 113 5.24 16.84 -0.33
C GLY A 113 5.57 17.20 1.11
N ASP A 114 4.76 18.10 1.67
CA ASP A 114 4.96 18.61 3.01
C ASP A 114 4.60 17.58 4.09
N ILE A 115 5.33 17.66 5.22
CA ILE A 115 5.09 16.85 6.41
C ILE A 115 4.61 17.81 7.50
N VAL A 116 3.43 17.54 8.05
CA VAL A 116 2.93 18.19 9.27
C VAL A 116 2.98 17.15 10.38
N ASP A 117 3.88 17.34 11.34
CA ASP A 117 3.93 16.52 12.54
C ASP A 117 2.84 16.96 13.52
N HIS A 118 2.28 16.02 14.27
CA HIS A 118 1.26 16.32 15.29
C HIS A 118 0.07 17.17 14.75
N SER A 119 -0.46 16.76 13.59
CA SER A 119 -1.48 17.50 12.82
C SER A 119 -2.81 17.77 13.55
N GLY A 120 -3.00 17.23 14.76
CA GLY A 120 -4.14 17.54 15.62
C GLY A 120 -4.05 18.91 16.30
N SER A 121 -2.84 19.45 16.49
CA SER A 121 -2.64 20.81 17.02
C SER A 121 -1.63 21.66 16.25
N ASN A 122 -0.80 21.05 15.39
CA ASN A 122 0.07 21.77 14.46
C ASN A 122 -0.55 21.82 13.06
N SER A 123 -0.49 22.99 12.42
CA SER A 123 -0.95 23.21 11.04
C SER A 123 0.18 23.61 10.08
N VAL A 124 1.41 23.73 10.58
CA VAL A 124 2.58 24.22 9.83
C VAL A 124 3.46 23.03 9.44
N SER A 125 4.01 23.08 8.22
CA SER A 125 4.89 22.01 7.75
C SER A 125 6.30 22.08 8.37
N LEU A 126 6.99 20.94 8.47
CA LEU A 126 8.40 20.89 8.85
C LEU A 126 9.30 21.69 7.90
N LYS A 127 8.88 21.85 6.63
CA LYS A 127 9.57 22.70 5.67
C LYS A 127 9.46 24.16 6.06
N ASP A 128 8.26 24.63 6.37
CA ASP A 128 8.03 26.02 6.78
C ASP A 128 8.76 26.31 8.09
N LEU A 129 8.69 25.41 9.07
CA LEU A 129 9.43 25.55 10.33
C LEU A 129 10.94 25.70 10.08
N ARG A 130 11.51 24.92 9.15
CA ARG A 130 12.91 25.04 8.76
C ARG A 130 13.22 26.37 8.06
N ASP A 131 12.35 26.81 7.16
CA ASP A 131 12.55 28.07 6.43
C ASP A 131 12.41 29.30 7.35
N HIS A 132 11.53 29.22 8.35
CA HIS A 132 11.42 30.23 9.41
C HIS A 132 12.64 30.18 10.34
N PHE A 133 13.08 28.99 10.74
CA PHE A 133 14.29 28.82 11.53
C PHE A 133 15.54 29.34 10.80
N ASN A 134 15.69 29.15 9.49
CA ASN A 134 16.88 29.65 8.80
C ASN A 134 16.89 31.18 8.64
N ARG A 135 15.73 31.83 8.72
CA ARG A 135 15.57 33.28 8.55
C ARG A 135 15.38 34.05 9.85
N HIS A 136 15.21 33.37 10.99
CA HIS A 136 14.95 34.07 12.23
C HIS A 136 16.15 34.92 12.68
N ARG A 137 15.82 35.93 13.46
CA ARG A 137 16.75 36.85 14.10
C ARG A 137 16.31 36.98 15.56
N HIS A 138 17.27 37.35 16.40
CA HIS A 138 17.02 37.66 17.80
C HIS A 138 17.39 39.11 18.05
N ASP A 139 16.53 39.81 18.77
CA ASP A 139 16.85 41.12 19.31
C ASP A 139 17.72 40.93 20.56
N VAL A 140 18.87 41.59 20.57
CA VAL A 140 19.79 41.55 21.71
C VAL A 140 19.60 42.82 22.53
N GLN A 141 19.02 42.66 23.72
CA GLN A 141 18.72 43.77 24.63
C GLN A 141 19.91 44.02 25.59
N GLY A 142 20.01 45.24 26.12
CA GLY A 142 21.00 45.58 27.16
C GLY A 142 22.43 45.79 26.68
N VAL A 143 22.62 46.05 25.38
CA VAL A 143 23.93 46.39 24.79
C VAL A 143 24.07 47.89 24.56
N GLU A 144 25.28 48.42 24.70
CA GLU A 144 25.58 49.81 24.31
C GLU A 144 25.58 49.93 22.78
N SER A 145 24.91 50.95 22.25
CA SER A 145 24.82 51.15 20.79
C SER A 145 26.18 51.55 20.21
N GLY A 146 26.60 50.93 19.12
CA GLY A 146 27.84 51.27 18.42
C GLY A 146 27.86 50.83 16.95
N GLY A 147 28.97 51.12 16.26
CA GLY A 147 29.15 50.81 14.83
C GLY A 147 29.78 49.44 14.54
N SER A 148 30.21 48.71 15.56
CA SER A 148 30.88 47.42 15.41
C SER A 148 29.88 46.30 15.14
N ARG A 149 30.25 45.36 14.25
CA ARG A 149 29.46 44.15 13.98
C ARG A 149 30.18 42.94 14.57
N VAL A 150 29.47 42.18 15.39
CA VAL A 150 29.97 40.95 16.00
C VAL A 150 29.04 39.78 15.66
N THR A 151 29.58 38.57 15.62
CA THR A 151 28.84 37.32 15.40
C THR A 151 28.82 36.53 16.70
N SER A 152 27.67 35.96 17.07
CA SER A 152 27.56 35.13 18.26
C SER A 152 28.39 33.85 18.14
N ALA A 153 28.75 33.28 19.29
CA ALA A 153 29.20 31.90 19.36
C ALA A 153 28.04 30.94 18.98
N PRO A 154 28.34 29.66 18.70
CA PRO A 154 27.31 28.62 18.61
C PRO A 154 26.45 28.59 19.88
N PRO A 155 25.18 28.13 19.80
CA PRO A 155 24.34 27.95 20.98
C PRO A 155 25.04 27.06 22.02
N ASP A 156 24.87 27.39 23.29
CA ASP A 156 25.39 26.55 24.37
C ASP A 156 24.79 25.15 24.26
N ASN A 157 25.63 24.13 24.48
CA ASN A 157 25.13 22.75 24.58
C ASN A 157 24.15 22.68 25.76
N PRO A 158 23.02 21.95 25.64
CA PRO A 158 22.17 21.71 26.79
C PRO A 158 23.01 21.02 27.87
N THR A 159 23.14 21.65 29.03
CA THR A 159 23.70 21.01 30.21
C THR A 159 22.72 19.95 30.68
N GLU A 160 23.17 18.71 30.78
CA GLU A 160 22.43 17.61 31.44
C GLU A 160 22.13 17.92 32.92
#